data_AF-A0A7S0QSM2-F1
#
_entry.id   AF-A0A7S0QSM2-F1
#
_cell.length_a   1.000
_cell.length_b   1.000
_cell.length_c   1.000
_cell.angle_alpha   90.00
_cell.angle_beta   90.00
_cell.angle_gamma   90.00
#
_symmetry.space_group_name_H-M   'P 1'
#
loop_
_entity.id
_entity.type
_entity.pdbx_description
1 polymer ?
#
loop_
_entity_poly.entity_id
_entity_poly.type
_entity_poly.pdbx_seq_one_letter_code
_entity_poly.pdbx_strand_id
1 'polypeptide(L)'
;MIGSKSSEWQGYAKRVFLVSLAAVAIICIGVVVAERKSSNQNDALGGAYYAVTKPPAFNFNRFIENTWIYDGRSASRDEEGFIEKLARRHHYKLQIHHLNTFKDNEFRASLFSQDIHCIIFPPLSHFPGIGELAKKDLRGYVSAGNNVVFIGSYEWLSVMNDIFGFQLMSDYKDGPYYRNDRNVRGTPFQWSMSRLEQPDGSIYSVKIDSIPMEGACMFDTMGACVVFFTKYNLGTIVYIAFDYDTPYGIGHWDQILHAAMMM
;
A
#
# COMPACT_ATOMS: atom_id res chain seq x y z
N MET A 1 -42.26 -78.29 23.53
CA MET A 1 -40.80 -78.52 23.50
C MET A 1 -40.27 -78.00 22.18
N ILE A 2 -39.05 -77.44 22.19
CA ILE A 2 -38.32 -76.74 21.11
C ILE A 2 -38.78 -75.27 20.96
N GLY A 3 -38.07 -74.22 21.36
CA GLY A 3 -36.68 -74.10 21.81
C GLY A 3 -35.77 -73.51 20.72
N SER A 4 -35.41 -72.23 20.90
CA SER A 4 -34.10 -71.62 20.54
C SER A 4 -33.63 -71.65 19.07
N LYS A 5 -33.66 -70.50 18.37
CA LYS A 5 -32.72 -70.18 17.27
C LYS A 5 -32.68 -68.71 16.78
N SER A 6 -33.05 -67.71 17.58
CA SER A 6 -33.06 -66.29 17.13
C SER A 6 -32.01 -65.37 17.78
N SER A 7 -31.22 -65.85 18.75
CA SER A 7 -30.26 -65.00 19.49
C SER A 7 -28.83 -64.97 18.94
N GLU A 8 -28.47 -65.86 18.00
CA GLU A 8 -27.08 -65.93 17.47
C GLU A 8 -26.84 -64.97 16.30
N TRP A 9 -27.89 -64.54 15.58
CA TRP A 9 -27.75 -63.62 14.44
C TRP A 9 -27.55 -62.15 14.84
N GLN A 10 -28.01 -61.75 16.03
CA GLN A 10 -27.84 -60.38 16.51
C GLN A 10 -26.43 -60.08 17.06
N GLY A 11 -25.68 -61.10 17.47
CA GLY A 11 -24.29 -60.96 17.92
C GLY A 11 -23.30 -60.76 16.77
N TYR A 12 -23.54 -61.42 15.63
CA TYR A 12 -22.70 -61.30 14.44
C TYR A 12 -22.85 -59.94 13.75
N ALA A 13 -24.07 -59.41 13.65
CA ALA A 13 -24.32 -58.11 13.04
C ALA A 13 -23.62 -56.95 13.78
N LYS A 14 -23.58 -56.99 15.12
CA LYS A 14 -22.89 -55.97 15.95
C LYS A 14 -21.37 -56.04 15.81
N ARG A 15 -20.79 -57.24 15.64
CA ARG A 15 -19.33 -57.41 15.47
C ARG A 15 -18.86 -56.98 14.08
N VAL A 16 -19.64 -57.23 13.02
CA VAL A 16 -19.32 -56.77 11.66
C VAL A 16 -19.37 -55.24 11.56
N PHE A 17 -20.30 -54.59 12.25
CA PHE A 17 -20.42 -53.12 12.27
C PHE A 17 -19.26 -52.42 13.03
N LEU A 18 -18.79 -53.04 14.12
CA LEU A 18 -17.65 -52.51 14.88
C LEU A 18 -16.30 -52.66 14.16
N VAL A 19 -16.11 -53.76 13.41
CA VAL A 19 -14.89 -53.97 12.61
C VAL A 19 -14.82 -53.01 11.41
N SER A 20 -15.96 -52.67 10.81
CA SER A 20 -16.01 -51.71 9.69
C SER A 20 -15.75 -50.27 10.12
N LEU A 21 -16.22 -49.85 11.29
CA LEU A 21 -15.90 -48.52 11.85
C LEU A 21 -14.41 -48.38 12.22
N ALA A 22 -13.77 -49.43 12.74
CA ALA A 22 -12.34 -49.41 13.05
C ALA A 22 -11.46 -49.35 11.79
N ALA A 23 -11.86 -50.02 10.70
CA ALA A 23 -11.13 -49.96 9.43
C ALA A 23 -11.18 -48.57 8.78
N VAL A 24 -12.32 -47.87 8.86
CA VAL A 24 -12.46 -46.51 8.31
C VAL A 24 -11.63 -45.49 9.11
N ALA A 25 -11.57 -45.62 10.44
CA ALA A 25 -10.77 -44.73 11.28
C ALA A 25 -9.26 -44.86 11.02
N ILE A 26 -8.75 -46.07 10.74
CA ILE A 26 -7.33 -46.29 10.43
C ILE A 26 -6.97 -45.75 9.04
N ILE A 27 -7.87 -45.84 8.06
CA ILE A 27 -7.65 -45.26 6.72
C ILE A 27 -7.63 -43.73 6.78
N CYS A 28 -8.52 -43.09 7.54
CA CYS A 28 -8.53 -41.62 7.68
C CYS A 28 -7.30 -41.08 8.42
N ILE A 29 -6.76 -41.82 9.40
CA ILE A 29 -5.53 -41.41 10.11
C ILE A 29 -4.28 -41.66 9.24
N GLY A 30 -4.27 -42.73 8.44
CA GLY A 30 -3.18 -43.02 7.49
C GLY A 30 -3.07 -42.01 6.34
N VAL A 31 -4.20 -41.52 5.82
CA VAL A 31 -4.23 -40.52 4.73
C VAL A 31 -3.80 -39.13 5.24
N VAL A 32 -4.18 -38.75 6.47
CA VAL A 32 -3.80 -37.44 7.05
C VAL A 32 -2.32 -37.38 7.46
N VAL A 33 -1.65 -38.52 7.66
CA VAL A 33 -0.22 -38.58 8.02
C VAL A 33 0.71 -38.77 6.80
N ALA A 34 0.18 -39.17 5.65
CA ALA A 34 0.96 -39.38 4.41
C ALA A 34 1.18 -38.11 3.55
N GLU A 35 0.43 -37.02 3.77
CA GLU A 35 0.59 -35.76 3.00
C GLU A 35 1.61 -34.77 3.61
N ARG A 36 2.40 -35.20 4.61
CA ARG A 36 3.54 -34.43 5.15
C ARG A 36 4.88 -35.12 4.87
N LYS A 37 5.19 -35.37 3.60
CA LYS A 37 6.57 -35.54 3.08
C LYS A 37 6.54 -35.81 1.57
N SER A 38 6.81 -34.81 0.74
CA SER A 38 7.81 -34.91 -0.34
C SER A 38 7.92 -33.58 -1.07
N SER A 39 9.15 -33.09 -1.17
CA SER A 39 9.58 -31.93 -1.93
C SER A 39 10.03 -32.34 -3.34
N ASN A 40 9.78 -31.45 -4.31
CA ASN A 40 10.47 -31.28 -5.61
C ASN A 40 10.36 -32.40 -6.67
N GLN A 41 9.60 -32.15 -7.74
CA GLN A 41 10.13 -31.74 -9.05
C GLN A 41 9.00 -31.63 -10.10
N ASN A 42 9.00 -30.49 -10.81
CA ASN A 42 8.47 -30.20 -12.14
C ASN A 42 7.55 -31.23 -12.83
N ASP A 43 6.30 -30.85 -13.03
CA ASP A 43 5.70 -30.96 -14.36
C ASP A 43 4.72 -29.81 -14.60
N ALA A 44 5.02 -29.05 -15.64
CA ALA A 44 4.18 -27.98 -16.15
C ALA A 44 3.09 -28.58 -17.03
N LEU A 45 1.86 -28.09 -16.85
CA LEU A 45 0.77 -27.91 -17.82
C LEU A 45 -0.58 -28.11 -17.13
N GLY A 46 -1.19 -27.01 -16.67
CA GLY A 46 -2.57 -27.04 -16.21
C GLY A 46 -2.98 -25.77 -15.47
N GLY A 47 -3.75 -24.90 -16.14
CA GLY A 47 -4.66 -23.97 -15.48
C GLY A 47 -4.13 -22.56 -15.22
N ALA A 48 -4.16 -21.72 -16.26
CA ALA A 48 -4.15 -20.27 -16.12
C ALA A 48 -5.44 -19.81 -15.42
N TYR A 49 -5.41 -19.75 -14.08
CA TYR A 49 -6.34 -18.95 -13.28
C TYR A 49 -5.54 -18.39 -12.10
N TYR A 50 -5.43 -17.06 -12.07
CA TYR A 50 -4.79 -16.21 -11.06
C TYR A 50 -4.65 -16.85 -9.67
N ALA A 51 -3.53 -17.57 -9.45
CA ALA A 51 -3.04 -17.81 -8.12
C ALA A 51 -2.40 -16.49 -7.66
N VAL A 52 -3.07 -15.80 -6.73
CA VAL A 52 -2.51 -14.71 -5.94
C VAL A 52 -1.31 -15.29 -5.17
N THR A 53 -0.16 -15.34 -5.84
CA THR A 53 1.11 -15.56 -5.18
C THR A 53 1.35 -14.32 -4.32
N LYS A 54 1.05 -14.44 -3.03
CA LYS A 54 1.43 -13.46 -2.02
C LYS A 54 2.88 -13.06 -2.30
N PRO A 55 3.19 -11.77 -2.52
CA PRO A 55 4.57 -11.35 -2.63
C PRO A 55 5.33 -11.78 -1.37
N PRO A 56 6.62 -12.13 -1.49
CA PRO A 56 7.42 -12.59 -0.37
C PRO A 56 7.31 -11.58 0.77
N ALA A 57 6.90 -12.08 1.93
CA ALA A 57 6.45 -11.35 3.11
C ALA A 57 6.94 -9.89 3.20
N PHE A 58 6.09 -8.96 2.76
CA PHE A 58 6.04 -7.63 3.34
C PHE A 58 5.95 -7.81 4.87
N ASN A 59 7.03 -7.49 5.57
CA ASN A 59 7.09 -7.64 7.02
C ASN A 59 6.39 -6.42 7.66
N PHE A 60 5.07 -6.45 7.64
CA PHE A 60 4.18 -5.36 8.05
C PHE A 60 4.03 -5.20 9.57
N ASN A 61 5.13 -5.16 10.33
CA ASN A 61 5.02 -4.95 11.78
C ASN A 61 4.80 -3.49 12.20
N ARG A 62 4.60 -2.56 11.25
CA ARG A 62 4.26 -1.15 11.49
C ARG A 62 3.26 -0.66 10.44
N PHE A 63 2.04 -1.19 10.46
CA PHE A 63 0.97 -0.51 9.75
C PHE A 63 0.62 0.78 10.47
N ILE A 64 0.51 1.87 9.72
CA ILE A 64 -0.12 3.08 10.23
C ILE A 64 -1.59 2.75 10.54
N GLU A 65 -2.03 3.06 11.75
CA GLU A 65 -3.41 2.79 12.18
C GLU A 65 -4.33 3.93 11.75
N ASN A 66 -3.80 5.15 11.71
CA ASN A 66 -4.55 6.35 11.32
C ASN A 66 -3.79 7.12 10.25
N THR A 67 -4.52 7.63 9.27
CA THR A 67 -4.02 8.59 8.28
C THR A 67 -5.05 9.67 8.03
N TRP A 68 -4.59 10.84 7.63
CA TRP A 68 -5.47 11.92 7.20
C TRP A 68 -5.33 12.13 5.70
N ILE A 69 -6.46 12.32 5.04
CA ILE A 69 -6.52 12.69 3.63
C ILE A 69 -7.06 14.12 3.53
N TYR A 70 -6.45 14.91 2.68
CA TYR A 70 -6.92 16.26 2.38
C TYR A 70 -8.04 16.22 1.33
N ASP A 71 -9.24 16.66 1.74
CA ASP A 71 -10.49 16.68 0.95
C ASP A 71 -10.84 18.10 0.48
N GLY A 72 -9.85 18.99 0.33
CA GLY A 72 -10.11 20.40 0.03
C GLY A 72 -11.03 20.62 -1.19
N ARG A 73 -11.46 21.87 -1.40
CA ARG A 73 -12.35 22.32 -2.51
C ARG A 73 -11.93 21.93 -3.95
N SER A 74 -10.84 21.20 -4.14
CA SER A 74 -10.23 20.91 -5.42
C SER A 74 -10.02 19.42 -5.71
N ALA A 75 -10.35 18.50 -4.81
CA ALA A 75 -10.36 17.09 -5.15
C ALA A 75 -11.77 16.75 -5.66
N SER A 76 -11.86 16.19 -6.88
CA SER A 76 -13.16 15.75 -7.38
C SER A 76 -13.63 14.61 -6.46
N ARG A 77 -14.88 14.66 -5.98
CA ARG A 77 -15.42 13.67 -5.02
C ARG A 77 -15.28 12.21 -5.48
N ASP A 78 -15.11 12.01 -6.79
CA ASP A 78 -14.95 10.68 -7.39
C ASP A 78 -13.50 10.15 -7.26
N GLU A 79 -12.49 11.04 -7.25
CA GLU A 79 -11.06 10.70 -7.10
C GLU A 79 -10.68 10.42 -5.63
N GLU A 80 -11.23 11.17 -4.68
CA GLU A 80 -11.01 10.97 -3.23
C GLU A 80 -11.36 9.54 -2.80
N GLY A 81 -12.52 9.06 -3.25
CA GLY A 81 -12.99 7.71 -2.96
C GLY A 81 -12.12 6.62 -3.56
N PHE A 82 -11.31 6.89 -4.60
CA PHE A 82 -10.41 5.91 -5.18
C PHE A 82 -9.10 5.80 -4.39
N ILE A 83 -8.46 6.93 -4.06
CA ILE A 83 -7.22 6.95 -3.27
C ILE A 83 -7.46 6.34 -1.88
N GLU A 84 -8.61 6.60 -1.26
CA GLU A 84 -9.01 5.94 -0.01
C GLU A 84 -9.10 4.42 -0.13
N LYS A 85 -9.78 3.94 -1.17
CA LYS A 85 -9.90 2.49 -1.44
C LYS A 85 -8.53 1.87 -1.67
N LEU A 86 -7.62 2.61 -2.33
CA LEU A 86 -6.26 2.19 -2.57
C LEU A 86 -5.46 2.13 -1.28
N ALA A 87 -5.53 3.16 -0.44
CA ALA A 87 -4.87 3.23 0.87
C ALA A 87 -5.32 2.11 1.81
N ARG A 88 -6.62 1.76 1.80
CA ARG A 88 -7.17 0.63 2.59
C ARG A 88 -6.92 -0.74 1.98
N ARG A 89 -6.48 -0.81 0.71
CA ARG A 89 -6.23 -2.09 0.04
C ARG A 89 -5.20 -2.86 0.84
N HIS A 90 -5.54 -4.08 1.25
CA HIS A 90 -4.73 -4.93 2.14
C HIS A 90 -4.57 -4.42 3.60
N HIS A 91 -4.99 -3.19 3.94
CA HIS A 91 -4.85 -2.58 5.28
C HIS A 91 -6.24 -2.20 5.86
N TYR A 92 -7.10 -3.20 6.05
CA TYR A 92 -8.52 -2.96 6.43
C TYR A 92 -8.76 -2.31 7.80
N LYS A 93 -7.75 -2.24 8.67
CA LYS A 93 -7.83 -1.59 9.98
C LYS A 93 -7.50 -0.10 9.94
N LEU A 94 -7.00 0.41 8.82
CA LEU A 94 -6.64 1.82 8.64
C LEU A 94 -7.87 2.70 8.82
N GLN A 95 -7.79 3.61 9.79
CA GLN A 95 -8.75 4.70 9.95
C GLN A 95 -8.31 5.88 9.11
N ILE A 96 -9.21 6.35 8.25
CA ILE A 96 -9.00 7.53 7.41
C ILE A 96 -9.82 8.66 8.00
N HIS A 97 -9.14 9.77 8.26
CA HIS A 97 -9.74 11.04 8.68
C HIS A 97 -9.58 12.07 7.56
N HIS A 98 -10.41 13.10 7.57
CA HIS A 98 -10.51 14.03 6.45
C HIS A 98 -10.19 15.46 6.88
N LEU A 99 -9.40 16.15 6.05
CA LEU A 99 -9.00 17.55 6.21
C LEU A 99 -9.61 18.42 5.12
N ASN A 100 -10.55 19.28 5.48
CA ASN A 100 -11.31 20.07 4.50
C ASN A 100 -10.66 21.42 4.15
N THR A 101 -9.69 21.87 4.93
CA THR A 101 -9.23 23.28 4.92
C THR A 101 -7.80 23.41 5.42
N PHE A 102 -7.10 24.42 4.91
CA PHE A 102 -5.78 24.86 5.40
C PHE A 102 -5.84 26.08 6.31
N LYS A 103 -7.00 26.72 6.47
CA LYS A 103 -7.11 28.07 7.06
C LYS A 103 -7.51 28.09 8.53
N ASP A 104 -7.87 26.94 9.09
CA ASP A 104 -8.62 26.89 10.34
C ASP A 104 -7.84 26.24 11.49
N ASN A 105 -8.31 26.50 12.71
CA ASN A 105 -7.86 25.80 13.92
C ASN A 105 -7.99 24.26 13.78
N GLU A 106 -8.88 23.79 12.91
CA GLU A 106 -9.08 22.39 12.58
C GLU A 106 -7.83 21.77 11.92
N PHE A 107 -7.19 22.47 10.98
CA PHE A 107 -5.94 22.00 10.35
C PHE A 107 -4.81 21.91 11.37
N ARG A 108 -4.76 22.86 12.30
CA ARG A 108 -3.81 22.81 13.40
C ARG A 108 -4.13 21.64 14.34
N ALA A 109 -5.38 21.48 14.74
CA ALA A 109 -5.82 20.41 15.64
C ALA A 109 -5.57 19.02 15.03
N SER A 110 -5.76 18.86 13.72
CA SER A 110 -5.41 17.63 13.03
C SER A 110 -3.90 17.44 13.05
N LEU A 111 -3.06 18.41 12.69
CA LEU A 111 -1.60 18.22 12.70
C LEU A 111 -1.04 17.83 14.08
N PHE A 112 -1.67 18.26 15.18
CA PHE A 112 -1.18 17.99 16.54
C PHE A 112 -1.92 16.85 17.26
N SER A 113 -2.76 16.06 16.58
CA SER A 113 -3.32 14.86 17.20
C SER A 113 -2.23 13.80 17.40
N GLN A 114 -2.26 13.13 18.56
CA GLN A 114 -1.18 12.24 19.00
C GLN A 114 -1.04 10.97 18.15
N ASP A 115 -2.09 10.60 17.41
CA ASP A 115 -2.17 9.32 16.70
C ASP A 115 -1.88 9.42 15.20
N ILE A 116 -1.34 10.55 14.72
CA ILE A 116 -1.16 10.81 13.29
C ILE A 116 0.30 10.77 12.89
N HIS A 117 0.62 9.79 12.07
CA HIS A 117 1.96 9.61 11.51
C HIS A 117 2.06 9.97 10.03
N CYS A 118 0.93 10.03 9.31
CA CYS A 118 0.93 10.26 7.86
C CYS A 118 -0.29 11.08 7.40
N ILE A 119 -0.04 12.16 6.65
CA ILE A 119 -1.06 12.91 5.92
C ILE A 119 -0.85 12.74 4.42
N ILE A 120 -1.91 12.44 3.70
CA ILE A 120 -1.93 12.30 2.25
C ILE A 120 -2.62 13.52 1.66
N PHE A 121 -1.99 14.10 0.65
CA PHE A 121 -2.47 15.23 -0.13
C PHE A 121 -2.78 14.71 -1.55
N PRO A 122 -4.06 14.39 -1.86
CA PRO A 122 -4.51 14.00 -3.19
C PRO A 122 -4.22 15.08 -4.24
N PRO A 123 -4.26 14.73 -5.53
CA PRO A 123 -4.11 15.70 -6.63
C PRO A 123 -4.94 16.97 -6.44
N LEU A 124 -4.36 18.09 -6.86
CA LEU A 124 -5.05 19.37 -6.92
C LEU A 124 -5.30 19.76 -8.37
N SER A 125 -6.51 20.23 -8.63
CA SER A 125 -6.82 20.96 -9.88
C SER A 125 -6.48 22.45 -9.79
N HIS A 126 -6.40 23.00 -8.57
CA HIS A 126 -6.17 24.43 -8.32
C HIS A 126 -5.29 24.66 -7.10
N PHE A 127 -4.45 25.71 -7.15
CA PHE A 127 -3.57 26.08 -6.05
C PHE A 127 -4.37 26.43 -4.78
N PRO A 128 -4.21 25.68 -3.68
CA PRO A 128 -4.86 26.03 -2.42
C PRO A 128 -4.16 27.27 -1.88
N GLY A 129 -4.90 28.34 -1.61
CA GLY A 129 -4.34 29.47 -0.87
C GLY A 129 -4.01 29.05 0.57
N ILE A 130 -2.76 28.68 0.84
CA ILE A 130 -2.28 28.25 2.16
C ILE A 130 -1.75 29.46 2.93
N GLY A 131 -2.34 29.74 4.09
CA GLY A 131 -1.91 30.84 4.95
C GLY A 131 -0.55 30.57 5.61
N GLU A 132 0.22 31.61 5.90
CA GLU A 132 1.57 31.50 6.49
C GLU A 132 1.63 30.66 7.79
N LEU A 133 0.59 30.76 8.62
CA LEU A 133 0.50 29.95 9.85
C LEU A 133 0.38 28.46 9.52
N ALA A 134 -0.43 28.09 8.53
CA ALA A 134 -0.59 26.71 8.10
C ALA A 134 0.69 26.15 7.46
N LYS A 135 1.43 26.97 6.70
CA LYS A 135 2.77 26.59 6.20
C LYS A 135 3.73 26.32 7.36
N LYS A 136 3.71 27.16 8.39
CA LYS A 136 4.53 26.98 9.60
C LYS A 136 4.15 25.71 10.37
N ASP A 137 2.85 25.45 10.51
CA ASP A 137 2.35 24.28 11.22
C ASP A 137 2.63 22.98 10.46
N LEU A 138 2.50 22.98 9.13
CA LEU A 138 2.86 21.81 8.32
C LEU A 138 4.36 21.52 8.40
N ARG A 139 5.21 22.55 8.33
CA ARG A 139 6.66 22.38 8.58
C ARG A 139 6.93 21.84 9.97
N GLY A 140 6.24 22.36 10.99
CA GLY A 140 6.33 21.90 12.37
C GLY A 140 5.96 20.42 12.50
N TYR A 141 4.85 20.02 11.91
CA TYR A 141 4.35 18.64 11.88
C TYR A 141 5.36 17.66 11.27
N VAL A 142 5.90 17.97 10.08
CA VAL A 142 6.92 17.12 9.46
C VAL A 142 8.20 17.13 10.29
N SER A 143 8.63 18.30 10.78
CA SER A 143 9.86 18.40 11.57
C SER A 143 9.82 17.59 12.88
N ALA A 144 8.62 17.34 13.42
CA ALA A 144 8.39 16.55 14.62
C ALA A 144 8.54 15.03 14.41
N GLY A 145 8.73 14.57 13.17
CA GLY A 145 8.93 13.15 12.87
C GLY A 145 7.82 12.52 12.05
N ASN A 146 6.83 13.31 11.62
CA ASN A 146 5.69 12.78 10.87
C ASN A 146 5.91 12.86 9.36
N ASN A 147 5.13 12.07 8.63
CA ASN A 147 5.23 11.97 7.19
C ASN A 147 4.09 12.69 6.49
N VAL A 148 4.41 13.22 5.31
CA VAL A 148 3.43 13.77 4.37
C VAL A 148 3.67 13.17 2.98
N VAL A 149 2.59 12.83 2.30
CA VAL A 149 2.59 12.26 0.95
C VAL A 149 1.84 13.21 0.04
N PHE A 150 2.52 13.76 -0.97
CA PHE A 150 1.91 14.56 -2.02
C PHE A 150 1.72 13.69 -3.28
N ILE A 151 0.52 13.71 -3.84
CA ILE A 151 0.13 12.90 -4.98
C ILE A 151 -0.13 13.83 -6.17
N GLY A 152 0.45 13.47 -7.32
CA GLY A 152 0.39 14.09 -8.64
C GLY A 152 -0.38 15.40 -8.78
N SER A 153 0.32 16.50 -9.05
CA SER A 153 -0.24 17.77 -9.55
C SER A 153 0.90 18.80 -9.67
N TYR A 154 0.84 19.67 -10.68
CA TYR A 154 1.80 20.78 -10.81
C TYR A 154 1.65 21.81 -9.67
N GLU A 155 0.45 21.94 -9.14
CA GLU A 155 0.13 22.80 -8.01
C GLU A 155 0.84 22.30 -6.75
N TRP A 156 0.91 20.99 -6.50
CA TRP A 156 1.69 20.47 -5.36
C TRP A 156 3.18 20.75 -5.46
N LEU A 157 3.76 20.68 -6.66
CA LEU A 157 5.17 21.07 -6.82
C LEU A 157 5.39 22.53 -6.43
N SER A 158 4.47 23.41 -6.84
CA SER A 158 4.49 24.83 -6.48
C SER A 158 4.26 25.06 -4.98
N VAL A 159 3.33 24.34 -4.36
CA VAL A 159 3.08 24.37 -2.92
C VAL A 159 4.29 23.88 -2.13
N MET A 160 4.93 22.79 -2.56
CA MET A 160 6.13 22.27 -1.90
C MET A 160 7.29 23.26 -1.99
N ASN A 161 7.46 23.93 -3.13
CA ASN A 161 8.43 25.02 -3.29
C ASN A 161 8.14 26.18 -2.33
N ASP A 162 6.88 26.58 -2.19
CA ASP A 162 6.44 27.68 -1.31
C ASP A 162 6.56 27.33 0.20
N ILE A 163 6.14 26.13 0.61
CA ILE A 163 6.14 25.72 2.02
C ILE A 163 7.52 25.36 2.53
N PHE A 164 8.26 24.55 1.76
CA PHE A 164 9.52 23.95 2.23
C PHE A 164 10.75 24.65 1.63
N GLY A 165 10.57 25.62 0.73
CA GLY A 165 11.68 26.34 0.09
C GLY A 165 12.40 25.51 -0.97
N PHE A 166 11.72 24.52 -1.55
CA PHE A 166 12.30 23.71 -2.63
C PHE A 166 12.32 24.49 -3.95
N GLN A 167 12.99 23.90 -4.95
CA GLN A 167 13.07 24.44 -6.31
C GLN A 167 12.72 23.37 -7.34
N LEU A 168 11.70 22.55 -7.04
CA LEU A 168 11.23 21.46 -7.89
C LEU A 168 10.80 21.99 -9.25
N MET A 169 11.25 21.32 -10.30
CA MET A 169 10.92 21.63 -11.69
C MET A 169 10.26 20.41 -12.33
N SER A 170 9.13 20.61 -13.00
CA SER A 170 8.50 19.55 -13.78
C SER A 170 9.39 19.15 -14.96
N ASP A 171 9.55 17.85 -15.19
CA ASP A 171 10.16 17.32 -16.41
C ASP A 171 9.47 16.01 -16.76
N TYR A 172 8.51 16.06 -17.68
CA TYR A 172 7.77 14.89 -18.12
C TYR A 172 8.61 14.03 -19.08
N LYS A 173 8.59 12.72 -18.83
CA LYS A 173 9.12 11.67 -19.71
C LYS A 173 8.21 10.45 -19.65
N ASP A 174 7.99 9.83 -20.80
CA ASP A 174 7.28 8.57 -20.89
C ASP A 174 8.05 7.46 -20.17
N GLY A 175 7.29 6.55 -19.56
CA GLY A 175 7.83 5.37 -18.89
C GLY A 175 8.39 4.33 -19.88
N PRO A 176 8.84 3.17 -19.37
CA PRO A 176 8.75 2.72 -17.98
C PRO A 176 9.71 3.45 -17.03
N TYR A 177 9.40 3.41 -15.74
CA TYR A 177 10.23 4.00 -14.68
C TYR A 177 10.97 2.91 -13.91
N TYR A 178 12.27 3.10 -13.73
CA TYR A 178 13.15 2.10 -13.11
C TYR A 178 13.44 2.49 -11.67
N ARG A 179 13.41 1.49 -10.79
CA ARG A 179 13.75 1.66 -9.38
C ARG A 179 15.24 1.93 -9.24
N ASN A 180 15.58 2.93 -8.45
CA ASN A 180 16.96 3.20 -8.07
C ASN A 180 17.33 2.41 -6.82
N ASP A 181 17.99 1.26 -7.00
CA ASP A 181 18.36 0.33 -5.92
C ASP A 181 19.22 0.97 -4.81
N ARG A 182 20.00 2.00 -5.13
CA ARG A 182 20.80 2.74 -4.14
C ARG A 182 19.90 3.56 -3.22
N ASN A 183 18.91 4.22 -3.78
CA ASN A 183 18.07 5.20 -3.09
C ASN A 183 16.91 4.57 -2.32
N VAL A 184 16.43 3.40 -2.76
CA VAL A 184 15.37 2.67 -2.05
C VAL A 184 15.89 1.86 -0.85
N ARG A 185 17.20 1.63 -0.74
CA ARG A 185 17.76 0.78 0.31
C ARG A 185 17.42 1.33 1.70
N GLY A 186 16.84 0.47 2.55
CA GLY A 186 16.44 0.86 3.91
C GLY A 186 15.12 1.63 3.99
N THR A 187 14.42 1.81 2.86
CA THR A 187 13.05 2.36 2.83
C THR A 187 12.04 1.26 2.49
N PRO A 188 10.73 1.48 2.72
CA PRO A 188 9.69 0.56 2.27
C PRO A 188 9.73 0.26 0.76
N PHE A 189 10.26 1.18 -0.05
CA PHE A 189 10.40 1.02 -1.50
C PHE A 189 11.46 -0.01 -1.92
N GLN A 190 12.31 -0.50 -1.01
CA GLN A 190 13.25 -1.57 -1.38
C GLN A 190 12.55 -2.89 -1.77
N TRP A 191 11.29 -3.04 -1.36
CA TRP A 191 10.47 -4.23 -1.61
C TRP A 191 9.46 -4.05 -2.75
N SER A 192 9.33 -2.85 -3.31
CA SER A 192 8.49 -2.63 -4.50
C SER A 192 9.16 -3.18 -5.75
N MET A 193 8.39 -3.32 -6.83
CA MET A 193 8.91 -3.79 -8.12
C MET A 193 10.11 -2.96 -8.62
N SER A 194 10.99 -3.59 -9.39
CA SER A 194 12.15 -2.93 -10.01
C SER A 194 11.79 -2.01 -11.16
N ARG A 195 10.59 -2.15 -11.72
CA ARG A 195 10.09 -1.40 -12.87
C ARG A 195 8.60 -1.10 -12.66
N LEU A 196 8.22 0.15 -12.91
CA LEU A 196 6.84 0.61 -12.98
C LEU A 196 6.50 0.88 -14.45
N GLU A 197 5.44 0.23 -14.94
CA GLU A 197 4.86 0.61 -16.23
C GLU A 197 4.18 1.97 -16.11
N GLN A 198 4.14 2.68 -17.23
CA GLN A 198 3.36 3.90 -17.32
C GLN A 198 1.87 3.57 -17.14
N PRO A 199 1.17 4.22 -16.18
CA PRO A 199 -0.25 4.02 -16.02
C PRO A 199 -1.02 4.73 -17.14
N ASP A 200 -2.31 4.40 -17.30
CA ASP A 200 -3.19 5.04 -18.28
C ASP A 200 -3.60 6.49 -17.88
N GLY A 201 -3.14 6.98 -16.73
CA GLY A 201 -3.45 8.31 -16.19
C GLY A 201 -2.26 9.28 -16.19
N SER A 202 -2.41 10.43 -15.54
CA SER A 202 -1.44 11.52 -15.67
C SER A 202 -0.23 11.36 -14.75
N ILE A 203 0.96 11.58 -15.29
CA ILE A 203 2.23 11.58 -14.54
C ILE A 203 2.81 13.00 -14.50
N TYR A 204 3.06 13.50 -13.30
CA TYR A 204 3.65 14.81 -13.02
C TYR A 204 5.08 14.67 -12.51
N SER A 205 6.00 14.16 -13.35
CA SER A 205 7.38 13.88 -12.94
C SER A 205 8.22 15.14 -12.75
N VAL A 206 9.26 15.02 -11.93
CA VAL A 206 10.13 16.10 -11.49
C VAL A 206 11.56 15.86 -11.99
N LYS A 207 12.25 16.90 -12.43
CA LYS A 207 13.66 16.81 -12.80
C LYS A 207 14.49 16.38 -11.60
N ILE A 208 15.28 15.31 -11.70
CA ILE A 208 16.10 14.79 -10.58
C ILE A 208 16.97 15.89 -9.96
N ASP A 209 17.60 16.73 -10.79
CA ASP A 209 18.48 17.82 -10.34
C ASP A 209 17.76 18.92 -9.53
N SER A 210 16.42 18.96 -9.59
CA SER A 210 15.61 19.92 -8.83
C SER A 210 15.18 19.40 -7.46
N ILE A 211 15.40 18.11 -7.18
CA ILE A 211 15.13 17.51 -5.87
C ILE A 211 16.14 18.08 -4.86
N PRO A 212 15.71 18.46 -3.64
CA PRO A 212 16.60 18.94 -2.60
C PRO A 212 17.77 17.99 -2.32
N MET A 213 18.89 18.53 -1.82
CA MET A 213 20.11 17.74 -1.54
C MET A 213 19.90 16.60 -0.54
N GLU A 214 18.94 16.73 0.37
CA GLU A 214 18.55 15.70 1.35
C GLU A 214 17.50 14.71 0.80
N GLY A 215 17.10 14.90 -0.46
CA GLY A 215 16.16 14.05 -1.16
C GLY A 215 16.82 13.01 -2.04
N ALA A 216 16.08 11.96 -2.31
CA ALA A 216 16.51 10.88 -3.19
C ALA A 216 15.37 10.44 -4.10
N CYS A 217 15.67 10.37 -5.39
CA CYS A 217 14.74 9.81 -6.37
C CYS A 217 14.73 8.27 -6.27
N MET A 218 13.55 7.69 -6.10
CA MET A 218 13.35 6.26 -5.93
C MET A 218 13.00 5.56 -7.24
N PHE A 219 12.30 6.25 -8.14
CA PHE A 219 11.93 5.76 -9.45
C PHE A 219 12.11 6.86 -10.49
N ASP A 220 12.84 6.57 -11.56
CA ASP A 220 13.10 7.53 -12.62
C ASP A 220 13.19 6.92 -14.02
N THR A 221 13.11 7.79 -15.01
CA THR A 221 13.50 7.50 -16.40
C THR A 221 14.14 8.75 -17.00
N MET A 222 15.31 8.60 -17.63
CA MET A 222 15.98 9.66 -18.39
C MET A 222 16.10 11.02 -17.66
N GLY A 223 16.31 11.02 -16.34
CA GLY A 223 16.42 12.27 -15.55
C GLY A 223 15.10 12.82 -14.99
N ALA A 224 13.97 12.20 -15.31
CA ALA A 224 12.66 12.50 -14.75
C ALA A 224 12.31 11.52 -13.64
N CYS A 225 12.17 12.05 -12.43
CA CYS A 225 11.79 11.32 -11.23
C CYS A 225 10.28 11.27 -11.07
N VAL A 226 9.73 10.08 -10.85
CA VAL A 226 8.30 9.89 -10.58
C VAL A 226 7.96 9.61 -9.12
N VAL A 227 8.94 9.18 -8.33
CA VAL A 227 8.77 9.01 -6.89
C VAL A 227 10.05 9.46 -6.21
N PHE A 228 9.96 10.44 -5.31
CA PHE A 228 11.09 10.83 -4.47
C PHE A 228 10.63 11.01 -3.03
N PHE A 229 11.60 10.95 -2.13
CA PHE A 229 11.42 11.44 -0.78
C PHE A 229 12.49 12.46 -0.45
N THR A 230 12.21 13.33 0.49
CA THR A 230 13.20 14.19 1.13
C THR A 230 12.98 14.16 2.63
N LYS A 231 14.08 14.10 3.37
CA LYS A 231 14.02 14.28 4.82
C LYS A 231 13.77 15.76 5.12
N TYR A 232 13.07 15.99 6.22
CA TYR A 232 12.81 17.33 6.75
C TYR A 232 12.88 17.26 8.27
N ASN A 233 14.09 17.46 8.80
CA ASN A 233 14.43 17.13 10.18
C ASN A 233 14.14 15.65 10.50
N LEU A 234 13.22 15.37 11.44
CA LEU A 234 12.91 14.00 11.86
C LEU A 234 11.91 13.29 10.94
N GLY A 235 11.11 14.04 10.17
CA GLY A 235 10.06 13.49 9.32
C GLY A 235 10.46 13.35 7.85
N THR A 236 9.50 12.93 7.05
CA THR A 236 9.69 12.67 5.62
C THR A 236 8.60 13.30 4.77
N ILE A 237 9.02 13.91 3.67
CA ILE A 237 8.12 14.37 2.62
C ILE A 237 8.29 13.42 1.44
N VAL A 238 7.20 12.81 0.99
CA VAL A 238 7.17 11.89 -0.15
C VAL A 238 6.33 12.50 -1.25
N TYR A 239 6.80 12.40 -2.49
CA TYR A 239 6.05 12.81 -3.67
C TYR A 239 5.86 11.61 -4.60
N ILE A 240 4.63 11.42 -5.07
CA ILE A 240 4.25 10.44 -6.07
C ILE A 240 3.70 11.20 -7.28
N ALA A 241 4.29 11.00 -8.45
CA ALA A 241 3.93 11.75 -9.65
C ALA A 241 2.61 11.31 -10.30
N PHE A 242 2.16 10.08 -10.06
CA PHE A 242 0.86 9.59 -10.57
C PHE A 242 -0.29 10.19 -9.76
N ASP A 243 -1.31 10.71 -10.45
CA ASP A 243 -2.50 11.30 -9.82
C ASP A 243 -3.55 10.29 -9.36
N TYR A 244 -3.51 9.06 -9.88
CA TYR A 244 -4.56 8.05 -9.61
C TYR A 244 -5.95 8.46 -10.11
N ASP A 245 -6.04 9.26 -11.18
CA ASP A 245 -7.30 9.66 -11.81
C ASP A 245 -8.09 8.47 -12.42
N THR A 246 -7.43 7.33 -12.62
CA THR A 246 -7.99 6.12 -13.21
C THR A 246 -7.71 4.86 -12.39
N PRO A 247 -8.69 3.94 -12.24
CA PRO A 247 -8.46 2.61 -11.68
C PRO A 247 -7.85 1.63 -12.69
N TYR A 248 -7.84 1.97 -13.97
CA TYR A 248 -7.34 1.13 -15.05
C TYR A 248 -5.84 1.33 -15.23
N GLY A 249 -5.11 0.26 -15.60
CA GLY A 249 -3.68 0.36 -15.89
C GLY A 249 -2.78 0.73 -14.70
N ILE A 250 -3.30 0.77 -13.47
CA ILE A 250 -2.51 1.21 -12.28
C ILE A 250 -1.35 0.27 -11.93
N GLY A 251 -1.31 -0.95 -12.47
CA GLY A 251 -0.21 -1.89 -12.27
C GLY A 251 0.23 -2.03 -10.82
N HIS A 252 1.49 -1.69 -10.54
CA HIS A 252 2.13 -1.74 -9.22
C HIS A 252 2.22 -0.38 -8.51
N TRP A 253 1.53 0.65 -9.02
CA TRP A 253 1.48 1.97 -8.38
C TRP A 253 0.75 1.92 -7.03
N ASP A 254 -0.09 0.92 -6.80
CA ASP A 254 -0.72 0.69 -5.49
C ASP A 254 0.32 0.42 -4.38
N GLN A 255 1.35 -0.37 -4.69
CA GLN A 255 2.46 -0.62 -3.77
C GLN A 255 3.28 0.65 -3.47
N ILE A 256 3.34 1.58 -4.43
CA ILE A 256 4.05 2.86 -4.28
C ILE A 256 3.32 3.75 -3.27
N LEU A 257 1.99 3.83 -3.33
CA LEU A 257 1.21 4.56 -2.32
C LEU A 257 1.40 3.95 -0.93
N HIS A 258 1.33 2.62 -0.80
CA HIS A 258 1.53 1.96 0.48
C HIS A 258 2.95 2.16 1.04
N ALA A 259 3.97 2.09 0.18
CA ALA A 259 5.34 2.35 0.58
C ALA A 259 5.54 3.80 1.04
N ALA A 260 4.92 4.77 0.37
CA ALA A 260 4.96 6.18 0.74
C ALA A 260 4.33 6.44 2.11
N MET A 261 3.20 5.80 2.41
CA MET A 261 2.50 5.92 3.70
C MET A 261 3.31 5.36 4.88
N MET A 262 4.28 4.48 4.63
CA MET A 262 5.10 3.79 5.65
C MET A 262 6.51 4.41 5.86
N MET A 263 6.79 5.56 5.25
CA MET A 263 8.14 6.18 5.25
C MET A 263 8.65 6.66 6.62
#